data_AF-A0A7S0U5T2-F1
#
_entry.id   AF-A0A7S0U5T2-F1
#
_cell.length_a   1.000
_cell.length_b   1.000
_cell.length_c   1.000
_cell.angle_alpha   90.00
_cell.angle_beta   90.00
_cell.angle_gamma   90.00
#
_symmetry.space_group_name_H-M   'P 1'
#
loop_
_entity.id
_entity.type
_entity.pdbx_description
1 polymer ?
#
loop_
_entity_poly.entity_id
_entity_poly.type
_entity_poly.pdbx_seq_one_letter_code
_entity_poly.pdbx_strand_id
1 'polypeptide(L)'
;TVDLLMQRAKQVANPDVGLQDKVHFVFNNLSSTNLDQKEKDLLTVLNDTYMPWFCQYVVIKRAAQEANYHQLYVQFVDRLDKKLSQLLKGVIGVTIDNIKILLADDKITSSSSVRSLLKNLGSWLGCLTLMKNKPILQKDLDFKQLIVDAYERGRLIAVIPFVAKVIESCAGSRVFRPPNPWTMLVLSLLAELHPLSDLKLSIKFEIEVLCKNLNRDIKDIKPASAFKNCTVNKDGNPDWTSRDSGANLSSFKPLPTVPDARLLAAAAGMAGMGGDGGLGG
;
A
#
# COMPACT_ATOMS: atom_id res chain seq x y z
N THR A 1 10.16 -11.46 0.19
CA THR A 1 9.07 -12.46 0.30
C THR A 1 8.79 -12.72 1.76
N VAL A 2 7.78 -13.52 2.12
CA VAL A 2 7.49 -13.85 3.52
C VAL A 2 8.67 -14.60 4.15
N ASP A 3 9.37 -15.42 3.37
CA ASP A 3 10.56 -16.13 3.83
C ASP A 3 11.67 -15.18 4.27
N LEU A 4 11.84 -14.04 3.58
CA LEU A 4 12.76 -12.98 4.00
C LEU A 4 12.45 -12.49 5.41
N LEU A 5 11.17 -12.26 5.71
CA LEU A 5 10.73 -11.80 7.03
C LEU A 5 10.97 -12.89 8.08
N MET A 6 10.62 -14.13 7.78
CA MET A 6 10.86 -15.26 8.69
C MET A 6 12.34 -15.49 8.99
N GLN A 7 13.22 -15.31 7.99
CA GLN A 7 14.67 -15.49 8.15
C GLN A 7 15.33 -14.36 8.95
N ARG A 8 14.84 -13.12 8.80
CA ARG A 8 15.43 -11.93 9.44
C ARG A 8 14.74 -11.50 10.72
N ALA A 9 13.56 -12.05 11.02
CA ALA A 9 12.87 -11.78 12.29
C ALA A 9 13.68 -12.32 13.47
N LYS A 10 13.46 -11.70 14.64
CA LYS A 10 14.05 -12.15 15.91
C LYS A 10 13.66 -13.60 16.17
N GLN A 11 14.60 -14.43 16.61
CA GLN A 11 14.26 -15.80 17.01
C GLN A 11 13.39 -15.79 18.27
N VAL A 12 12.37 -16.63 18.29
CA VAL A 12 11.38 -16.76 19.37
C VAL A 12 11.13 -18.24 19.65
N ALA A 13 10.70 -18.55 20.87
CA ALA A 13 10.33 -19.92 21.24
C ALA A 13 9.12 -20.35 20.42
N ASN A 14 9.26 -21.46 19.68
CA ASN A 14 8.15 -22.04 18.93
C ASN A 14 7.28 -22.88 19.88
N PRO A 15 5.95 -22.70 19.85
CA PRO A 15 5.05 -23.58 20.57
C PRO A 15 4.99 -24.98 19.92
N ASP A 16 4.36 -25.93 20.61
CA ASP A 16 4.07 -27.24 20.05
C ASP A 16 3.15 -27.15 18.82
N VAL A 17 3.12 -28.24 18.03
CA VAL A 17 2.34 -28.30 16.78
C VAL A 17 0.85 -28.10 17.06
N GLY A 18 0.34 -28.59 18.19
CA GLY A 18 -1.07 -28.45 18.55
C GLY A 18 -1.51 -27.00 18.74
N LEU A 19 -0.71 -26.19 19.43
CA LEU A 19 -0.96 -24.75 19.58
C LEU A 19 -0.80 -24.01 18.25
N GLN A 20 0.20 -24.36 17.43
CA GLN A 20 0.35 -23.77 16.09
C GLN A 20 -0.88 -24.03 15.23
N ASP A 21 -1.34 -25.28 15.14
CA ASP A 21 -2.51 -25.69 14.36
C ASP A 21 -3.78 -25.03 14.85
N LYS A 22 -3.95 -24.89 16.16
CA LYS A 22 -5.11 -24.18 16.74
C LYS A 22 -5.11 -22.71 16.33
N VAL A 23 -3.96 -22.03 16.41
CA VAL A 23 -3.81 -20.63 16.00
C VAL A 23 -4.08 -20.47 14.49
N HIS A 24 -3.53 -21.36 13.66
CA HIS A 24 -3.79 -21.39 12.22
C HIS A 24 -5.28 -21.56 11.92
N PHE A 25 -5.93 -22.53 12.58
CA PHE A 25 -7.35 -22.82 12.41
C PHE A 25 -8.23 -21.62 12.80
N VAL A 26 -7.89 -20.93 13.90
CA VAL A 26 -8.62 -19.74 14.35
C VAL A 26 -8.56 -18.63 13.31
N PHE A 27 -7.38 -18.26 12.83
CA PHE A 27 -7.23 -17.18 11.85
C PHE A 27 -7.81 -17.53 10.48
N ASN A 28 -7.68 -18.78 10.02
CA ASN A 28 -8.28 -19.22 8.75
C ASN A 28 -9.80 -19.17 8.73
N ASN A 29 -10.44 -19.35 9.88
CA ASN A 29 -11.89 -19.39 10.02
C ASN A 29 -12.45 -18.17 10.74
N LEU A 30 -11.70 -17.07 10.81
CA LEU A 30 -12.14 -15.86 11.48
C LEU A 30 -13.15 -15.12 10.61
N SER A 31 -14.27 -14.68 11.20
CA SER A 31 -15.27 -13.83 10.57
C SER A 31 -15.81 -12.80 11.56
N SER A 32 -16.48 -11.76 11.07
CA SER A 32 -17.12 -10.76 11.93
C SER A 32 -18.20 -11.35 12.85
N THR A 33 -18.82 -12.46 12.46
CA THR A 33 -19.90 -13.12 13.21
C THR A 33 -19.40 -14.08 14.29
N ASN A 34 -18.13 -14.50 14.25
CA ASN A 34 -17.59 -15.52 15.15
C ASN A 34 -16.43 -15.04 16.04
N LEU A 35 -16.14 -13.74 16.05
CA LEU A 35 -15.06 -13.14 16.84
C LEU A 35 -15.11 -13.56 18.32
N ASP A 36 -16.28 -13.51 18.95
CA ASP A 36 -16.47 -13.90 20.37
C ASP A 36 -16.06 -15.33 20.66
N GLN A 37 -16.44 -16.25 19.77
CA GLN A 37 -16.13 -17.66 19.93
C GLN A 37 -14.64 -17.90 19.70
N LYS A 38 -14.08 -17.34 18.63
CA LYS A 38 -12.67 -17.50 18.28
C LYS A 38 -11.73 -16.86 19.30
N GLU A 39 -12.16 -15.78 19.95
CA GLU A 39 -11.43 -15.17 21.06
C GLU A 39 -11.30 -16.16 22.22
N LYS A 40 -12.43 -16.75 22.65
CA LYS A 40 -12.45 -17.75 23.73
C LYS A 40 -11.61 -18.98 23.37
N ASP A 41 -11.76 -19.50 22.15
CA ASP A 41 -11.02 -20.67 21.66
C ASP A 41 -9.50 -20.47 21.70
N LEU A 42 -9.05 -19.23 21.50
CA LEU A 42 -7.63 -18.90 21.43
C LEU A 42 -7.05 -18.58 22.81
N LEU A 43 -7.84 -17.94 23.68
CA LEU A 43 -7.43 -17.66 25.07
C LEU A 43 -7.23 -18.90 25.93
N THR A 44 -7.82 -20.06 25.57
CA THR A 44 -7.59 -21.31 26.30
C THR A 44 -6.22 -21.93 26.04
N VAL A 45 -5.57 -21.56 24.94
CA VAL A 45 -4.29 -22.14 24.49
C VAL A 45 -3.14 -21.15 24.51
N LEU A 46 -3.42 -19.84 24.42
CA LEU A 46 -2.39 -18.82 24.50
C LEU A 46 -1.90 -18.62 25.95
N ASN A 47 -0.58 -18.53 26.10
CA ASN A 47 0.08 -18.17 27.34
C ASN A 47 1.15 -17.10 27.09
N ASP A 48 1.64 -16.48 28.16
CA ASP A 48 2.63 -15.40 28.07
C ASP A 48 3.95 -15.87 27.45
N THR A 49 4.34 -17.13 27.65
CA THR A 49 5.57 -17.73 27.13
C THR A 49 5.67 -17.63 25.60
N TYR A 50 4.56 -17.84 24.88
CA TYR A 50 4.53 -17.86 23.42
C TYR A 50 3.99 -16.56 22.80
N MET A 51 3.80 -15.49 23.58
CA MET A 51 3.35 -14.20 23.05
C MET A 51 4.25 -13.61 21.94
N PRO A 52 5.59 -13.65 22.05
CA PRO A 52 6.46 -13.18 20.98
C PRO A 52 6.23 -13.92 19.65
N TRP A 53 6.06 -15.25 19.71
CA TRP A 53 5.73 -16.07 18.55
C TRP A 53 4.36 -15.72 17.98
N PHE A 54 3.35 -15.56 18.83
CA PHE A 54 2.01 -15.18 18.38
C PHE A 54 2.01 -13.82 17.67
N CYS A 55 2.73 -12.83 18.20
CA CYS A 55 2.89 -11.53 17.55
C CYS A 55 3.55 -11.66 16.17
N GLN A 56 4.59 -12.50 16.04
CA GLN A 56 5.23 -12.78 14.74
C GLN A 56 4.29 -13.48 13.78
N TYR A 57 3.51 -14.45 14.25
CA TYR A 57 2.51 -15.13 13.43
C TYR A 57 1.49 -14.13 12.86
N VAL A 58 0.88 -13.31 13.72
CA VAL A 58 -0.12 -12.30 13.31
C VAL A 58 0.45 -11.34 12.28
N VAL A 59 1.68 -10.86 12.47
CA VAL A 59 2.27 -9.87 11.58
C VAL A 59 2.77 -10.49 10.27
N ILE A 60 3.61 -11.54 10.35
CA ILE A 60 4.37 -12.06 9.21
C ILE A 60 3.52 -13.04 8.38
N LYS A 61 2.77 -13.91 9.04
CA LYS A 61 1.97 -14.94 8.36
C LYS A 61 0.59 -14.45 7.95
N ARG A 62 0.01 -13.46 8.64
CA ARG A 62 -1.32 -12.90 8.32
C ARG A 62 -1.24 -11.50 7.73
N ALA A 63 -0.94 -10.50 8.55
CA ALA A 63 -1.06 -9.10 8.15
C ALA A 63 -0.21 -8.71 6.94
N ALA A 64 1.02 -9.23 6.83
CA ALA A 64 1.88 -8.94 5.68
C ALA A 64 1.34 -9.47 4.35
N GLN A 65 0.50 -10.51 4.37
CA GLN A 65 0.01 -11.21 3.18
C GLN A 65 -1.44 -10.88 2.83
N GLU A 66 -2.27 -10.65 3.85
CA GLU A 66 -3.73 -10.67 3.75
C GLU A 66 -4.33 -9.28 4.05
N ALA A 67 -4.03 -8.30 3.20
CA ALA A 67 -4.48 -6.91 3.38
C ALA A 67 -6.00 -6.76 3.56
N ASN A 68 -6.77 -7.58 2.83
CA ASN A 68 -8.24 -7.54 2.86
C ASN A 68 -8.84 -7.86 4.24
N TYR A 69 -8.09 -8.56 5.10
CA TYR A 69 -8.56 -8.96 6.43
C TYR A 69 -8.02 -8.06 7.56
N HIS A 70 -7.27 -7.00 7.25
CA HIS A 70 -6.68 -6.11 8.27
C HIS A 70 -7.71 -5.61 9.27
N GLN A 71 -8.86 -5.09 8.82
CA GLN A 71 -9.89 -4.58 9.74
C GLN A 71 -10.39 -5.67 10.70
N LEU A 72 -10.60 -6.89 10.21
CA LEU A 72 -11.01 -8.03 11.02
C LEU A 72 -9.92 -8.42 12.04
N TYR A 73 -8.66 -8.49 11.60
CA TYR A 73 -7.53 -8.81 12.48
C TYR A 73 -7.27 -7.73 13.52
N VAL A 74 -7.42 -6.45 13.17
CA VAL A 74 -7.30 -5.34 14.11
C VAL A 74 -8.37 -5.46 15.20
N GLN A 75 -9.62 -5.72 14.82
CA GLN A 75 -10.71 -5.94 15.78
C GLN A 75 -10.42 -7.15 16.69
N PHE A 76 -9.92 -8.24 16.13
CA PHE A 76 -9.60 -9.43 16.91
C PHE A 76 -8.45 -9.21 17.90
N VAL A 77 -7.38 -8.54 17.46
CA VAL A 77 -6.25 -8.15 18.34
C VAL A 77 -6.73 -7.22 19.46
N ASP A 78 -7.60 -6.25 19.19
CA ASP A 78 -8.16 -5.37 20.23
C ASP A 78 -8.97 -6.12 21.28
N ARG A 79 -9.68 -7.16 20.86
CA ARG A 79 -10.44 -8.01 21.78
C ARG A 79 -9.50 -8.80 22.68
N LEU A 80 -8.51 -9.47 22.07
CA LEU A 80 -7.50 -10.24 22.80
C LEU A 80 -6.67 -9.37 23.76
N ASP A 81 -6.29 -8.15 23.38
CA ASP A 81 -5.47 -7.24 24.20
C ASP A 81 -6.16 -6.84 25.52
N LYS A 82 -7.51 -6.91 25.59
CA LYS A 82 -8.25 -6.69 26.84
C LYS A 82 -8.03 -7.80 27.87
N LYS A 83 -7.55 -8.97 27.43
CA LYS A 83 -7.32 -10.16 28.27
C LYS A 83 -5.83 -10.51 28.36
N LEU A 84 -5.08 -10.26 27.29
CA LEU A 84 -3.65 -10.50 27.16
C LEU A 84 -2.92 -9.16 27.21
N SER A 85 -2.40 -8.82 28.39
CA SER A 85 -1.73 -7.53 28.58
C SER A 85 -0.55 -7.37 27.61
N GLN A 86 -0.42 -6.17 27.03
CA GLN A 86 0.68 -5.80 26.11
C GLN A 86 0.67 -6.49 24.74
N LEU A 87 -0.35 -7.26 24.37
CA LEU A 87 -0.44 -7.89 23.05
C LEU A 87 -0.34 -6.85 21.92
N LEU A 88 -1.15 -5.80 21.98
CA LEU A 88 -1.16 -4.76 20.96
C LEU A 88 0.21 -4.07 20.84
N LYS A 89 0.88 -3.84 21.97
CA LYS A 89 2.25 -3.28 21.98
C LYS A 89 3.24 -4.22 21.31
N GLY A 90 3.14 -5.52 21.59
CA GLY A 90 3.95 -6.57 20.95
C GLY A 90 3.72 -6.63 19.43
N VAL A 91 2.46 -6.65 18.99
CA VAL A 91 2.09 -6.67 17.57
C VAL A 91 2.59 -5.41 16.83
N ILE A 92 2.47 -4.21 17.43
CA ILE A 92 3.03 -2.97 16.86
C ILE A 92 4.55 -3.06 16.78
N GLY A 93 5.23 -3.51 17.84
CA GLY A 93 6.69 -3.66 17.84
C GLY A 93 7.18 -4.59 16.74
N VAL A 94 6.56 -5.76 16.61
CA VAL A 94 6.88 -6.72 15.54
C VAL A 94 6.57 -6.15 14.15
N THR A 95 5.49 -5.38 14.01
CA THR A 95 5.15 -4.70 12.74
C THR A 95 6.25 -3.73 12.33
N ILE A 96 6.71 -2.88 13.26
CA ILE A 96 7.77 -1.89 13.00
C ILE A 96 9.10 -2.59 12.70
N ASP A 97 9.46 -3.63 13.43
CA ASP A 97 10.68 -4.41 13.17
C ASP A 97 10.67 -5.02 11.76
N ASN A 98 9.54 -5.58 11.32
CA ASN A 98 9.40 -6.15 9.98
C ASN A 98 9.38 -5.08 8.87
N ILE A 99 8.79 -3.91 9.13
CA ILE A 99 8.90 -2.76 8.21
C ILE A 99 10.37 -2.37 8.02
N LYS A 100 11.15 -2.28 9.12
CA LYS A 100 12.58 -1.96 9.05
C LYS A 100 13.38 -3.01 8.27
N ILE A 101 13.07 -4.29 8.43
CA ILE A 101 13.68 -5.39 7.65
C ILE A 101 13.44 -5.17 6.14
N LEU A 102 12.22 -4.81 5.74
CA LEU A 102 11.88 -4.58 4.33
C LEU A 102 12.53 -3.32 3.79
N LEU A 103 12.54 -2.22 4.55
CA LEU A 103 13.17 -0.95 4.16
C LEU A 103 14.69 -1.07 3.98
N ALA A 104 15.32 -1.97 4.72
CA ALA A 104 16.75 -2.26 4.61
C ALA A 104 17.09 -3.24 3.47
N ASP A 105 16.11 -3.90 2.84
CA ASP A 105 16.37 -4.90 1.81
C ASP A 105 16.76 -4.25 0.47
N ASP A 106 17.87 -4.67 -0.13
CA ASP A 106 18.34 -4.09 -1.39
C ASP A 106 17.42 -4.38 -2.58
N LYS A 107 16.58 -5.42 -2.49
CA LYS A 107 15.59 -5.73 -3.53
C LYS A 107 14.33 -4.88 -3.42
N ILE A 108 14.26 -3.92 -2.49
CA ILE A 108 13.09 -3.06 -2.29
C ILE A 108 12.71 -2.27 -3.56
N THR A 109 13.68 -1.93 -4.40
CA THR A 109 13.47 -1.16 -5.64
C THR A 109 13.06 -2.04 -6.83
N SER A 110 13.55 -3.28 -6.89
CA SER A 110 13.34 -4.20 -8.02
C SER A 110 12.20 -5.19 -7.79
N SER A 111 11.97 -5.63 -6.55
CA SER A 111 10.99 -6.65 -6.20
C SER A 111 9.61 -6.05 -5.94
N SER A 112 8.63 -6.38 -6.77
CA SER A 112 7.22 -6.05 -6.52
C SER A 112 6.68 -6.75 -5.27
N SER A 113 7.11 -7.98 -4.99
CA SER A 113 6.63 -8.74 -3.83
C SER A 113 7.09 -8.13 -2.50
N VAL A 114 8.35 -7.67 -2.40
CA VAL A 114 8.85 -6.93 -1.22
C VAL A 114 8.05 -5.65 -1.01
N ARG A 115 7.80 -4.89 -2.09
CA ARG A 115 6.98 -3.66 -2.03
C ARG A 115 5.55 -3.93 -1.60
N SER A 116 4.93 -5.01 -2.06
CA SER A 116 3.57 -5.40 -1.64
C SER A 116 3.49 -5.73 -0.14
N LEU A 117 4.46 -6.50 0.38
CA LEU A 117 4.52 -6.77 1.83
C LEU A 117 4.69 -5.48 2.63
N LEU A 118 5.55 -4.57 2.17
CA LEU A 118 5.76 -3.29 2.83
C LEU A 118 4.49 -2.43 2.83
N LYS A 119 3.78 -2.33 1.69
CA LYS A 119 2.48 -1.62 1.60
C LYS A 119 1.44 -2.22 2.56
N ASN A 120 1.36 -3.54 2.62
CA ASN A 120 0.45 -4.24 3.53
C ASN A 120 0.77 -3.92 4.99
N LEU A 121 2.05 -4.00 5.38
CA LEU A 121 2.45 -3.65 6.74
C LEU A 121 2.26 -2.15 7.06
N GLY A 122 2.37 -1.26 6.06
CA GLY A 122 2.04 0.16 6.21
C GLY A 122 0.57 0.40 6.54
N SER A 123 -0.34 -0.22 5.77
CA SER A 123 -1.78 -0.18 6.05
C SER A 123 -2.11 -0.75 7.44
N TRP A 124 -1.53 -1.91 7.76
CA TRP A 124 -1.68 -2.56 9.05
C TRP A 124 -1.23 -1.68 10.22
N LEU A 125 -0.04 -1.08 10.11
CA LEU A 125 0.49 -0.17 11.14
C LEU A 125 -0.44 1.04 11.35
N GLY A 126 -0.92 1.65 10.26
CA GLY A 126 -1.86 2.77 10.32
C GLY A 126 -3.17 2.42 11.05
N CYS A 127 -3.72 1.23 10.78
CA CYS A 127 -4.94 0.74 11.43
C CYS A 127 -4.74 0.43 12.92
N LEU A 128 -3.57 -0.10 13.30
CA LEU A 128 -3.23 -0.36 14.71
C LEU A 128 -2.96 0.91 15.52
N THR A 129 -2.54 2.00 14.86
CA THR A 129 -2.03 3.21 15.53
C THR A 129 -2.87 4.45 15.23
N LEU A 130 -2.62 5.11 14.09
CA LEU A 130 -3.16 6.42 13.72
C LEU A 130 -4.70 6.43 13.71
N MET A 131 -5.32 5.41 13.12
CA MET A 131 -6.78 5.26 13.09
C MET A 131 -7.38 5.22 14.50
N LYS A 132 -6.62 4.72 15.48
CA LYS A 132 -7.00 4.63 16.90
C LYS A 132 -6.50 5.80 17.72
N ASN A 133 -6.09 6.89 17.09
CA ASN A 133 -5.54 8.08 17.74
C ASN A 133 -4.27 7.80 18.56
N LYS A 134 -3.50 6.76 18.21
CA LYS A 134 -2.20 6.47 18.82
C LYS A 134 -1.06 6.93 17.90
N PRO A 135 -0.08 7.70 18.41
CA PRO A 135 1.02 8.19 17.60
C PRO A 135 1.97 7.06 17.20
N ILE A 136 2.59 7.20 16.02
CA ILE A 136 3.82 6.50 15.66
C ILE A 136 4.97 7.41 16.06
N LEU A 137 5.78 6.98 17.03
CA LEU A 137 6.85 7.82 17.56
C LEU A 137 8.01 7.90 16.57
N GLN A 138 8.61 9.08 16.44
CA GLN A 138 9.75 9.31 15.54
C GLN A 138 10.92 8.35 15.82
N LYS A 139 11.18 8.02 17.09
CA LYS A 139 12.21 7.05 17.48
C LYS A 139 11.96 5.63 16.94
N ASP A 140 10.70 5.29 16.69
CA ASP A 140 10.31 3.98 16.20
C ASP A 140 10.30 3.99 14.67
N LEU A 141 9.76 5.05 14.05
CA LEU A 141 9.77 5.27 12.60
C LEU A 141 9.69 6.78 12.27
N ASP A 142 10.78 7.35 11.74
CA ASP A 142 10.84 8.76 11.32
C ASP A 142 10.43 8.91 9.85
N PHE A 143 9.19 9.33 9.59
CA PHE A 143 8.68 9.53 8.24
C PHE A 143 9.41 10.62 7.45
N LYS A 144 9.87 11.69 8.12
CA LYS A 144 10.58 12.77 7.43
C LYS A 144 11.91 12.27 6.92
N GLN A 145 12.72 11.68 7.81
CA GLN A 145 14.03 11.13 7.43
C GLN A 145 13.87 10.00 6.42
N LEU A 146 12.88 9.13 6.59
CA LEU A 146 12.63 8.05 5.65
C LEU A 146 12.37 8.53 4.21
N ILE A 147 11.58 9.60 4.04
CA ILE A 147 11.30 10.14 2.70
C ILE A 147 12.53 10.85 2.13
N VAL A 148 13.27 11.59 2.94
CA VAL A 148 14.52 12.27 2.53
C VAL A 148 15.58 11.25 2.10
N ASP A 149 15.83 10.23 2.91
CA ASP A 149 16.76 9.14 2.58
C ASP A 149 16.32 8.40 1.30
N ALA A 150 15.03 8.19 1.12
CA ALA A 150 14.50 7.54 -0.07
C ALA A 150 14.70 8.37 -1.34
N TYR A 151 14.58 9.70 -1.22
CA TYR A 151 14.85 10.63 -2.32
C TYR A 151 16.32 10.53 -2.76
N GLU A 152 17.26 10.62 -1.81
CA GLU A 152 18.70 10.58 -2.10
C GLU A 152 19.17 9.22 -2.64
N ARG A 153 18.61 8.13 -2.12
CA ARG A 153 19.05 6.76 -2.44
C ARG A 153 18.27 6.08 -3.57
N GLY A 154 17.30 6.75 -4.18
CA GLY A 154 16.50 6.16 -5.25
C GLY A 154 15.58 5.02 -4.79
N ARG A 155 14.88 5.22 -3.67
CA ARG A 155 13.95 4.24 -3.06
C ARG A 155 12.50 4.74 -2.97
N LEU A 156 12.15 5.86 -3.60
CA LEU A 156 10.82 6.47 -3.54
C LEU A 156 9.72 5.54 -4.09
N ILE A 157 10.02 4.73 -5.09
CA ILE A 157 9.09 3.76 -5.71
C ILE A 157 8.53 2.75 -4.70
N ALA A 158 9.21 2.54 -3.58
CA ALA A 158 8.77 1.69 -2.48
C ALA A 158 8.31 2.51 -1.27
N VAL A 159 9.05 3.55 -0.91
CA VAL A 159 8.78 4.34 0.29
C VAL A 159 7.51 5.18 0.17
N ILE A 160 7.24 5.80 -0.98
CA ILE A 160 6.06 6.65 -1.13
C ILE A 160 4.76 5.85 -1.02
N PRO A 161 4.58 4.70 -1.71
CA PRO A 161 3.42 3.84 -1.49
C PRO A 161 3.29 3.31 -0.05
N PHE A 162 4.40 3.00 0.60
CA PHE A 162 4.39 2.60 2.01
C PHE A 162 3.85 3.72 2.91
N VAL A 163 4.43 4.92 2.81
CA VAL A 163 4.01 6.08 3.59
C VAL A 163 2.56 6.42 3.31
N ALA A 164 2.14 6.41 2.04
CA ALA A 164 0.74 6.62 1.68
C ALA A 164 -0.20 5.66 2.41
N LYS A 165 0.12 4.36 2.43
CA LYS A 165 -0.68 3.36 3.14
C LYS A 165 -0.75 3.54 4.65
N VAL A 166 0.31 4.03 5.29
CA VAL A 166 0.24 4.40 6.71
C VAL A 166 -0.70 5.60 6.90
N ILE A 167 -0.49 6.65 6.10
CA ILE A 167 -1.13 7.97 6.28
C ILE A 167 -2.61 7.94 5.88
N GLU A 168 -3.06 7.05 4.98
CA GLU A 168 -4.47 6.81 4.66
C GLU A 168 -5.32 6.59 5.94
N SER A 169 -4.77 5.93 6.95
CA SER A 169 -5.45 5.68 8.23
C SER A 169 -5.76 6.95 9.03
N CYS A 170 -5.12 8.08 8.71
CA CYS A 170 -5.41 9.37 9.33
C CYS A 170 -6.83 9.86 9.01
N ALA A 171 -7.44 9.46 7.88
CA ALA A 171 -8.80 9.85 7.52
C ALA A 171 -9.83 9.45 8.60
N GLY A 172 -9.67 8.26 9.18
CA GLY A 172 -10.51 7.74 10.26
C GLY A 172 -10.13 8.23 11.66
N SER A 173 -9.04 9.00 11.79
CA SER A 173 -8.52 9.47 13.07
C SER A 173 -9.16 10.80 13.47
N ARG A 174 -9.50 10.98 14.74
CA ARG A 174 -9.93 12.29 15.28
C ARG A 174 -8.74 13.21 15.51
N VAL A 175 -7.59 12.64 15.86
CA VAL A 175 -6.37 13.37 16.22
C VAL A 175 -5.50 13.63 14.99
N PHE A 176 -5.31 12.64 14.13
CA PHE A 176 -4.33 12.70 13.03
C PHE A 176 -4.92 13.11 11.68
N ARG A 177 -6.25 13.27 11.54
CA ARG A 177 -6.80 13.80 10.29
C ARG A 177 -6.29 15.22 10.01
N PRO A 178 -6.12 15.63 8.74
CA PRO A 178 -5.80 17.01 8.39
C PRO A 178 -6.77 18.02 9.04
N PRO A 179 -6.31 19.18 9.52
CA PRO A 179 -4.97 19.77 9.34
C PRO A 179 -3.97 19.46 10.48
N ASN A 180 -3.96 18.25 11.05
CA ASN A 180 -2.98 17.86 12.07
C ASN A 180 -1.52 18.15 11.60
N PRO A 181 -0.69 18.87 12.40
CA PRO A 181 0.66 19.27 11.97
C PRO A 181 1.59 18.12 11.59
N TRP A 182 1.52 16.98 12.28
CA TRP A 182 2.34 15.81 11.98
C TRP A 182 1.94 15.19 10.63
N THR A 183 0.64 15.07 10.37
CA THR A 183 0.13 14.59 9.08
C THR A 183 0.44 15.58 7.96
N MET A 184 0.25 16.88 8.22
CA MET A 184 0.53 17.93 7.25
C MET A 184 2.02 18.02 6.92
N LEU A 185 2.94 17.73 7.86
CA LEU A 185 4.38 17.64 7.59
C LEU A 185 4.66 16.59 6.51
N VAL A 186 4.11 15.39 6.65
CA VAL A 186 4.29 14.32 5.66
C VAL A 186 3.70 14.72 4.32
N LEU A 187 2.48 15.27 4.31
CA LEU A 187 1.86 15.76 3.08
C LEU A 187 2.64 16.88 2.40
N SER A 188 3.26 17.78 3.17
CA SER A 188 4.07 18.89 2.64
C SER A 188 5.34 18.37 1.94
N LEU A 189 5.96 17.30 2.46
CA LEU A 189 7.07 16.62 1.79
C LEU A 189 6.61 16.00 0.47
N LEU A 190 5.46 15.32 0.46
CA LEU A 190 4.91 14.73 -0.75
C LEU A 190 4.53 15.80 -1.81
N ALA A 191 4.01 16.94 -1.36
CA ALA A 191 3.72 18.09 -2.22
C ALA A 191 4.98 18.74 -2.81
N GLU A 192 6.13 18.66 -2.13
CA GLU A 192 7.42 19.10 -2.70
C GLU A 192 7.92 18.14 -3.79
N LEU A 193 7.66 16.83 -3.68
CA LEU A 193 8.05 15.82 -4.67
C LEU A 193 7.15 15.84 -5.93
N HIS A 194 5.85 16.04 -5.76
CA HIS A 194 4.85 15.95 -6.84
C HIS A 194 5.18 16.76 -8.12
N PRO A 195 5.64 18.03 -8.07
CA PRO A 195 5.91 18.84 -9.25
C PRO A 195 7.19 18.46 -10.02
N LEU A 196 8.05 17.59 -9.48
CA LEU A 196 9.31 17.20 -10.14
C LEU A 196 9.03 16.53 -11.50
N SER A 197 9.49 17.13 -12.59
CA SER A 197 9.08 16.76 -13.96
C SER A 197 9.45 15.34 -14.35
N ASP A 198 10.59 14.85 -13.87
CA ASP A 198 11.13 13.52 -14.15
C ASP A 198 10.73 12.45 -13.14
N LEU A 199 10.00 12.81 -12.07
CA LEU A 199 9.50 11.83 -11.12
C LEU A 199 8.45 10.93 -11.80
N LYS A 200 8.62 9.61 -11.62
CA LYS A 200 7.77 8.61 -12.26
C LYS A 200 6.28 8.80 -11.93
N LEU A 201 5.45 8.70 -12.96
CA LEU A 201 3.99 8.91 -12.85
C LEU A 201 3.32 8.02 -11.79
N SER A 202 3.79 6.78 -11.60
CA SER A 202 3.25 5.90 -10.57
C SER A 202 3.41 6.46 -9.16
N ILE A 203 4.51 7.18 -8.89
CA ILE A 203 4.77 7.83 -7.59
C ILE A 203 3.87 9.05 -7.43
N LYS A 204 3.76 9.88 -8.47
CA LYS A 204 2.86 11.05 -8.47
C LYS A 204 1.40 10.65 -8.25
N PHE A 205 0.95 9.62 -8.95
CA PHE A 205 -0.41 9.09 -8.81
C PHE A 205 -0.70 8.62 -7.38
N GLU A 206 0.25 7.94 -6.74
CA GLU A 206 0.09 7.50 -5.35
C GLU A 206 -0.08 8.70 -4.40
N ILE A 207 0.66 9.80 -4.62
CA ILE A 207 0.53 11.05 -3.84
C ILE A 207 -0.85 11.68 -4.04
N GLU A 208 -1.33 11.75 -5.29
CA GLU A 208 -2.65 12.31 -5.60
C GLU A 208 -3.79 11.49 -5.00
N VAL A 209 -3.71 10.16 -5.10
CA VAL A 209 -4.68 9.23 -4.50
C VAL A 209 -4.71 9.39 -2.98
N LEU A 210 -3.55 9.51 -2.32
CA LEU A 210 -3.49 9.77 -0.88
C LEU A 210 -4.20 11.07 -0.51
N CYS A 211 -3.94 12.17 -1.24
CA CYS A 211 -4.56 13.46 -0.96
C CYS A 211 -6.09 13.38 -1.12
N LYS A 212 -6.57 12.71 -2.18
CA LYS A 212 -8.00 12.45 -2.38
C LYS A 212 -8.60 11.65 -1.23
N ASN A 213 -7.94 10.58 -0.79
CA ASN A 213 -8.39 9.76 0.35
C ASN A 213 -8.47 10.55 1.67
N LEU A 214 -7.72 11.65 1.79
CA LEU A 214 -7.75 12.57 2.93
C LEU A 214 -8.64 13.79 2.72
N ASN A 215 -9.41 13.84 1.62
CA ASN A 215 -10.23 15.00 1.23
C ASN A 215 -9.41 16.31 1.16
N ARG A 216 -8.28 16.26 0.43
CA ARG A 216 -7.40 17.41 0.16
C ARG A 216 -7.02 17.46 -1.31
N ASP A 217 -6.87 18.67 -1.83
CA ASP A 217 -6.18 18.89 -3.10
C ASP A 217 -4.68 19.07 -2.83
N ILE A 218 -3.83 18.44 -3.63
CA ILE A 218 -2.37 18.58 -3.55
C ILE A 218 -1.94 20.05 -3.73
N LYS A 219 -2.70 20.83 -4.50
CA LYS A 219 -2.43 22.25 -4.78
C LYS A 219 -2.59 23.14 -3.56
N ASP A 220 -3.44 22.75 -2.62
CA ASP A 220 -3.72 23.50 -1.38
C ASP A 220 -2.69 23.21 -0.28
N ILE A 221 -1.82 22.22 -0.50
CA ILE A 221 -0.82 21.79 0.46
C ILE A 221 0.46 22.59 0.21
N LYS A 222 0.87 23.37 1.19
CA LYS A 222 2.13 24.11 1.13
C LYS A 222 3.31 23.13 1.02
N PRO A 223 4.11 23.17 -0.07
CA PRO A 223 5.28 22.32 -0.20
C PRO A 223 6.30 22.61 0.89
N ALA A 224 7.00 21.56 1.31
CA ALA A 224 8.19 21.69 2.15
C ALA A 224 9.38 22.27 1.34
N SER A 225 10.55 22.34 1.98
CA SER A 225 11.82 22.70 1.33
C SER A 225 12.94 21.75 1.74
N ALA A 226 12.58 20.49 1.98
CA ALA A 226 13.47 19.48 2.53
C ALA A 226 14.45 18.90 1.48
N PHE A 227 14.10 18.93 0.19
CA PHE A 227 14.91 18.29 -0.86
C PHE A 227 15.82 19.26 -1.61
N LYS A 228 15.74 20.58 -1.35
CA LYS A 228 16.50 21.61 -2.09
C LYS A 228 18.02 21.42 -2.06
N ASN A 229 18.54 20.86 -0.97
CA ASN A 229 19.98 20.65 -0.77
C ASN A 229 20.40 19.19 -0.98
N CYS A 230 19.47 18.33 -1.37
CA CYS A 230 19.72 16.91 -1.58
C CYS A 230 20.17 16.67 -3.02
N THR A 231 21.18 15.83 -3.20
CA THR A 231 21.64 15.39 -4.53
C THR A 231 21.08 14.02 -4.85
N VAL A 232 20.54 13.83 -6.05
CA VAL A 232 20.01 12.53 -6.49
C VAL A 232 20.75 12.07 -7.73
N ASN A 233 21.23 10.83 -7.68
CA ASN A 233 21.64 10.12 -8.88
C ASN A 233 20.39 9.56 -9.59
N LYS A 234 20.13 10.05 -10.79
CA LYS A 234 18.97 9.66 -11.61
C LYS A 234 19.31 8.52 -12.58
N ASP A 235 20.59 8.25 -12.80
CA ASP A 235 21.02 7.26 -13.78
C ASP A 235 20.75 5.84 -13.26
N GLY A 236 19.95 5.07 -14.02
CA GLY A 236 19.53 3.72 -13.64
C GLY A 236 18.58 3.65 -12.44
N ASN A 237 18.11 4.79 -11.94
CA ASN A 237 17.26 4.87 -10.75
C ASN A 237 15.77 4.69 -11.13
N PRO A 238 15.06 3.71 -10.54
CA PRO A 238 13.69 3.36 -10.94
C PRO A 238 12.62 4.38 -10.54
N ASP A 239 12.99 5.40 -9.75
CA ASP A 239 12.11 6.48 -9.31
C ASP A 239 11.88 7.53 -10.40
N TRP A 240 12.79 7.62 -11.38
CA TRP A 240 12.77 8.64 -12.42
C TRP A 240 12.41 8.04 -13.77
N THR A 241 11.82 8.85 -14.64
CA THR A 241 11.63 8.48 -16.04
C THR A 241 12.97 8.56 -16.76
N SER A 242 13.33 7.49 -17.50
CA SER A 242 14.54 7.51 -18.32
C SER A 242 14.38 8.53 -19.45
N ARG A 243 15.41 9.34 -19.70
CA ARG A 243 15.40 10.38 -20.76
C ARG A 243 15.09 9.80 -22.15
N ASP A 244 15.39 8.52 -22.38
CA ASP A 244 15.13 7.85 -23.67
C ASP A 244 13.66 7.55 -23.94
N SER A 245 12.79 7.61 -22.92
CA SER A 245 11.35 7.34 -23.10
C SER A 245 10.60 8.50 -23.76
N GLY A 246 11.19 9.71 -23.78
CA GLY A 246 10.61 10.89 -24.42
C GLY A 246 10.86 10.97 -25.93
N ALA A 247 11.87 10.26 -26.45
CA ALA A 247 12.23 10.29 -27.88
C ALA A 247 11.35 9.37 -28.76
N ASN A 248 10.57 8.47 -28.16
CA ASN A 248 9.74 7.49 -28.89
C ASN A 248 8.25 7.84 -28.94
N LEU A 249 7.81 8.99 -28.41
CA LEU A 249 6.43 9.46 -28.65
C LEU A 249 6.25 10.14 -30.01
N SER A 250 7.34 10.58 -30.65
CA SER A 250 7.32 11.18 -32.00
C SER A 250 7.39 10.15 -33.14
N SER A 251 7.53 8.85 -32.83
CA SER A 251 7.63 7.78 -33.84
C SER A 251 6.33 7.01 -34.07
N PHE A 252 5.25 7.33 -33.33
CA PHE A 252 3.92 6.83 -33.66
C PHE A 252 3.35 7.63 -34.84
N LYS A 253 3.39 7.03 -36.04
CA LYS A 253 2.58 7.51 -37.18
C LYS A 253 1.12 7.54 -36.75
N PRO A 254 0.36 8.61 -37.07
CA PRO A 254 -1.08 8.63 -36.82
C PRO A 254 -1.73 7.44 -37.51
N LEU A 255 -2.68 6.79 -36.82
CA LEU A 255 -3.57 5.82 -37.45
C LEU A 255 -4.22 6.47 -38.69
N PRO A 256 -4.32 5.75 -39.83
CA PRO A 256 -4.95 6.30 -41.01
C PRO A 256 -6.40 6.62 -40.68
N THR A 257 -6.76 7.91 -40.79
CA THR A 257 -8.15 8.36 -40.75
C THR A 257 -8.87 7.76 -41.95
N VAL A 258 -9.80 6.83 -41.71
CA VAL A 258 -10.70 6.32 -42.74
C VAL A 258 -11.68 7.44 -43.10
N PRO A 259 -11.80 7.87 -44.37
CA PRO A 259 -12.83 8.82 -44.77
C PRO A 259 -14.19 8.13 -44.74
N ASP A 260 -15.08 8.66 -43.90
CA ASP A 260 -16.49 8.32 -43.83
C ASP A 260 -17.18 8.68 -45.15
N ALA A 261 -17.35 7.69 -46.03
CA ALA A 261 -18.25 7.78 -47.18
C ALA A 261 -18.76 6.39 -47.65
N ARG A 262 -18.22 5.28 -47.15
CA ARG A 262 -18.61 3.93 -47.59
C ARG A 262 -19.57 3.20 -46.65
N LEU A 263 -19.75 3.68 -45.41
CA LEU A 263 -20.68 3.08 -44.44
C LEU A 263 -22.13 3.59 -44.58
N LEU A 264 -22.36 4.75 -45.21
CA LEU A 264 -23.73 5.23 -45.49
C LEU A 264 -24.37 4.63 -46.75
N ALA A 265 -23.58 4.04 -47.67
CA ALA A 265 -24.13 3.46 -48.90
C ALA A 265 -24.75 2.06 -48.71
N ALA A 266 -24.41 1.36 -47.63
CA ALA A 266 -24.91 0.00 -47.36
C ALA A 266 -26.31 -0.01 -46.71
N ALA A 267 -26.80 1.12 -46.20
CA ALA A 267 -28.12 1.22 -45.55
C ALA A 267 -29.23 1.79 -46.47
N ALA A 268 -28.90 2.31 -47.65
CA ALA A 268 -29.86 2.94 -48.56
C ALA A 268 -30.29 2.07 -49.76
N GLY A 269 -29.79 0.83 -49.88
CA GLY A 269 -30.04 -0.06 -51.03
C GLY A 269 -31.14 -1.11 -50.85
N MET A 270 -31.87 -1.12 -49.73
CA MET A 270 -32.87 -2.14 -49.39
C MET A 270 -34.28 -1.55 -49.17
N ALA A 271 -34.65 -0.54 -49.95
CA ALA A 271 -36.04 -0.05 -50.00
C ALA A 271 -36.32 0.60 -51.37
N GLY A 272 -37.00 -0.13 -52.25
CA GLY A 272 -37.75 0.49 -53.36
C GLY A 272 -37.63 -0.19 -54.72
N MET A 273 -38.80 -0.65 -55.21
CA MET A 273 -39.17 -0.99 -56.60
C MET A 273 -38.66 -2.36 -57.11
N GLY A 274 -39.51 -3.35 -57.41
CA GLY A 274 -40.92 -3.36 -57.76
C GLY A 274 -41.11 -3.29 -59.28
N GLY A 275 -41.43 -4.45 -59.88
CA GLY A 275 -42.36 -4.55 -61.02
C GLY A 275 -41.81 -4.46 -62.46
N ASP A 276 -41.84 -5.62 -63.12
CA ASP A 276 -42.63 -5.90 -64.35
C ASP A 276 -41.98 -5.87 -65.76
N GLY A 277 -42.33 -6.92 -66.54
CA GLY A 277 -42.28 -7.12 -68.01
C GLY A 277 -40.90 -7.18 -68.70
N GLY A 278 -40.54 -8.11 -69.59
CA GLY A 278 -41.27 -9.10 -70.37
C GLY A 278 -40.66 -9.19 -71.80
N LEU A 279 -40.39 -10.42 -72.25
CA LEU A 279 -40.27 -10.93 -73.64
C LEU A 279 -39.03 -10.65 -74.52
N GLY A 280 -38.47 -11.76 -75.05
CA GLY A 280 -38.26 -11.94 -76.50
C GLY A 280 -36.86 -12.34 -76.95
N GLY A 281 -36.68 -13.61 -77.38
CA GLY A 281 -35.50 -14.11 -78.09
C GLY A 281 -35.27 -15.59 -77.90
#